data_AF-A0A344AJL5-F1
#
_entry.id   AF-A0A344AJL5-F1
#
_cell.length_a   1.000
_cell.length_b   1.000
_cell.length_c   1.000
_cell.angle_alpha   90.00
_cell.angle_beta   90.00
_cell.angle_gamma   90.00
#
_symmetry.space_group_name_H-M   'P 1'
#
loop_
_entity.id
_entity.type
_entity.pdbx_description
1 polymer ?
#
loop_
_entity_poly.entity_id
_entity_poly.type
_entity_poly.pdbx_seq_one_letter_code
_entity_poly.pdbx_strand_id
1 'polypeptide(L)'
;TTNQYSSLMIMMAMAMKLGMAPFHFWVPEVAQGTPLTSGLLLLTWQKLAPISIMYQISPSLNVSLLLTLSILSIMAGSWGGLNQTQLRKILAYSSITHMGWMMAVLPYNPNMTILNLTIYIILTTTAFLLLNLNSSTTTLLLSRTWNKLTWLTPLIPSTLLSLGGLPPLTGFLPKWAIIEEFTKNNSLIIPTIMATITLLNLYFYLRLIYSTSITLLPMSNNVKMKWQFEHTKPTPFLPTLIALTTLLLPISPFMLMIL
;
A
#
# COMPACT_ATOMS: atom_id res chain seq x y z
N THR A 1 5.01 -12.58 -33.73
CA THR A 1 4.01 -11.56 -34.13
C THR A 1 3.11 -11.30 -32.94
N THR A 2 3.29 -10.17 -32.25
CA THR A 2 2.46 -9.83 -31.09
C THR A 2 1.05 -9.51 -31.57
N ASN A 3 0.08 -10.40 -31.33
CA ASN A 3 -1.31 -10.10 -31.62
C ASN A 3 -1.81 -9.04 -30.63
N GLN A 4 -1.87 -7.80 -31.07
CA GLN A 4 -2.17 -6.63 -30.24
C GLN A 4 -3.55 -6.76 -29.55
N TYR A 5 -4.52 -7.39 -30.21
CA TYR A 5 -5.84 -7.67 -29.60
C TYR A 5 -5.74 -8.61 -28.40
N SER A 6 -4.90 -9.65 -28.49
CA SER A 6 -4.69 -10.59 -27.37
C SER A 6 -4.04 -9.92 -26.17
N SER A 7 -3.03 -9.06 -26.38
CA SER A 7 -2.39 -8.30 -25.31
C SER A 7 -3.35 -7.33 -24.61
N LEU A 8 -4.27 -6.72 -25.37
CA LEU A 8 -5.28 -5.81 -24.84
C LEU A 8 -6.29 -6.56 -23.98
N MET A 9 -6.81 -7.69 -24.48
CA MET A 9 -7.75 -8.52 -23.71
C MET A 9 -7.12 -9.02 -22.41
N ILE A 10 -5.86 -9.46 -22.45
CA ILE A 10 -5.14 -9.88 -21.25
C ILE A 10 -4.97 -8.69 -20.30
N MET A 11 -4.51 -7.52 -20.75
CA MET A 11 -4.38 -6.34 -19.89
C MET A 11 -5.69 -5.98 -19.18
N MET A 12 -6.82 -6.00 -19.90
CA MET A 12 -8.13 -5.70 -19.30
C MET A 12 -8.54 -6.76 -18.26
N ALA A 13 -8.33 -8.04 -18.56
CA ALA A 13 -8.61 -9.13 -17.62
C ALA A 13 -7.75 -9.02 -16.35
N MET A 14 -6.46 -8.70 -16.49
CA MET A 14 -5.53 -8.56 -15.38
C MET A 14 -5.81 -7.28 -14.58
N ALA A 15 -6.14 -6.17 -15.24
CA ALA A 15 -6.55 -4.93 -14.58
C ALA A 15 -7.79 -5.12 -13.69
N MET A 16 -8.79 -5.90 -14.15
CA MET A 16 -9.95 -6.26 -13.33
C MET A 16 -9.57 -7.07 -12.09
N LYS A 17 -8.77 -8.13 -12.25
CA LYS A 17 -8.31 -8.97 -11.13
C LYS A 17 -7.46 -8.21 -10.12
N LEU A 18 -6.62 -7.30 -10.62
CA LEU A 18 -5.77 -6.45 -9.79
C LEU A 18 -6.51 -5.27 -9.16
N GLY A 19 -7.75 -5.00 -9.57
CA GLY A 19 -8.52 -3.85 -9.07
C GLY A 19 -7.92 -2.51 -9.48
N MET A 20 -7.28 -2.45 -10.64
CA MET A 20 -6.83 -1.19 -11.23
C MET A 20 -8.03 -0.38 -11.72
N ALA A 21 -7.88 0.93 -11.81
CA ALA A 21 -8.96 1.77 -12.32
C ALA A 21 -9.13 1.63 -13.84
N PRO A 22 -10.36 1.69 -14.38
CA PRO A 22 -11.64 2.00 -13.73
C PRO A 22 -12.31 0.82 -12.99
N PHE A 23 -11.70 -0.36 -12.96
CA PHE A 23 -12.25 -1.56 -12.31
C PHE A 23 -12.02 -1.62 -10.79
N HIS A 24 -11.67 -0.50 -10.17
CA HIS A 24 -11.33 -0.43 -8.75
C HIS A 24 -12.56 -0.41 -7.82
N PHE A 25 -13.76 -0.26 -8.36
CA PHE A 25 -15.02 -0.05 -7.62
C PHE A 25 -15.47 -1.21 -6.74
N TRP A 26 -14.82 -2.36 -6.77
CA TRP A 26 -15.15 -3.47 -5.88
C TRP A 26 -14.18 -3.56 -4.69
N VAL A 27 -12.99 -2.97 -4.79
CA VAL A 27 -11.92 -3.15 -3.80
C VAL A 27 -12.30 -2.53 -2.44
N PRO A 28 -12.78 -1.27 -2.35
CA PRO A 28 -13.20 -0.69 -1.08
C PRO A 28 -14.36 -1.43 -0.39
N GLU A 29 -15.31 -1.95 -1.16
CA GLU A 29 -16.53 -2.61 -0.72
C GLU A 29 -16.20 -3.98 -0.13
N VAL A 30 -15.43 -4.79 -0.86
CA VAL A 30 -15.01 -6.12 -0.41
C VAL A 30 -14.06 -6.01 0.78
N ALA A 31 -13.11 -5.06 0.76
CA ALA A 31 -12.24 -4.83 1.90
C ALA A 31 -13.01 -4.35 3.15
N GLN A 32 -14.06 -3.55 2.97
CA GLN A 32 -14.86 -3.06 4.10
C GLN A 32 -15.75 -4.14 4.71
N GLY A 33 -16.36 -5.00 3.89
CA GLY A 33 -17.34 -6.01 4.32
C GLY A 33 -16.72 -7.27 4.94
N THR A 34 -15.43 -7.51 4.72
CA THR A 34 -14.75 -8.73 5.17
C THR A 34 -13.93 -8.52 6.45
N PRO A 35 -13.64 -9.58 7.24
CA PRO A 35 -12.77 -9.47 8.41
C PRO A 35 -11.34 -9.07 8.02
N LEU A 36 -10.57 -8.57 8.99
CA LEU A 36 -9.22 -8.03 8.75
C LEU A 36 -8.26 -9.08 8.15
N THR A 37 -8.38 -10.35 8.53
CA THR A 37 -7.55 -11.45 8.02
C THR A 37 -7.82 -11.78 6.55
N SER A 38 -9.09 -11.86 6.15
CA SER A 38 -9.43 -12.04 4.73
C SER A 38 -9.11 -10.79 3.91
N GLY A 39 -9.28 -9.59 4.48
CA GLY A 39 -8.85 -8.34 3.85
C GLY A 39 -7.34 -8.31 3.61
N LEU A 40 -6.54 -8.82 4.54
CA LEU A 40 -5.10 -8.98 4.36
C LEU A 40 -4.77 -9.93 3.19
N LEU A 41 -5.38 -11.12 3.14
CA LEU A 41 -5.18 -12.08 2.05
C LEU A 41 -5.63 -11.51 0.70
N LEU A 42 -6.72 -10.76 0.67
CA LEU A 42 -7.23 -10.07 -0.52
C LEU A 42 -6.24 -9.04 -1.06
N LEU A 43 -5.68 -8.20 -0.19
CA LEU A 43 -4.80 -7.11 -0.61
C LEU A 43 -3.35 -7.54 -0.86
N THR A 44 -2.93 -8.72 -0.37
CA THR A 44 -1.56 -9.23 -0.54
C THR A 44 -1.50 -10.44 -1.47
N TRP A 45 -2.03 -11.57 -1.02
CA TRP A 45 -1.89 -12.86 -1.69
C TRP A 45 -2.53 -12.87 -3.08
N GLN A 46 -3.71 -12.27 -3.23
CA GLN A 46 -4.41 -12.23 -4.52
C GLN A 46 -3.70 -11.37 -5.59
N LYS A 47 -2.72 -10.55 -5.21
CA LYS A 47 -1.95 -9.73 -6.16
C LYS A 47 -0.79 -10.51 -6.80
N LEU A 48 -0.31 -11.58 -6.17
CA LEU A 48 0.85 -12.35 -6.63
C LEU A 48 0.63 -12.99 -8.00
N ALA A 49 -0.42 -13.80 -8.14
CA ALA A 49 -0.67 -14.54 -9.39
C ALA A 49 -0.95 -13.62 -10.59
N PRO A 50 -1.70 -12.51 -10.45
CA PRO A 50 -1.86 -11.60 -11.57
C PRO A 50 -0.56 -10.87 -11.96
N ILE A 51 0.26 -10.47 -10.98
CA ILE A 51 1.54 -9.81 -11.28
C ILE A 51 2.53 -10.78 -11.94
N SER A 52 2.56 -12.05 -11.56
CA SER A 52 3.45 -13.03 -12.22
C SER A 52 3.12 -13.23 -13.69
N ILE A 53 1.84 -13.22 -14.07
CA ILE A 53 1.42 -13.31 -15.47
C ILE A 53 1.81 -12.02 -16.22
N MET A 54 1.54 -10.85 -15.63
CA MET A 54 1.93 -9.55 -16.23
C MET A 54 3.45 -9.42 -16.41
N TYR A 55 4.23 -9.96 -15.48
CA TYR A 55 5.69 -10.03 -15.56
C TYR A 55 6.15 -10.84 -16.78
N GLN A 56 5.59 -12.04 -16.98
CA GLN A 56 5.96 -12.94 -18.08
C GLN A 56 5.65 -12.37 -19.46
N ILE A 57 4.54 -11.64 -19.61
CA ILE A 57 4.12 -11.05 -20.89
C ILE A 57 4.61 -9.61 -21.10
N SER A 58 5.41 -9.08 -20.15
CA SER A 58 5.79 -7.67 -20.08
C SER A 58 6.34 -7.05 -21.37
N PRO A 59 7.19 -7.73 -22.18
CA PRO A 59 7.77 -7.10 -23.39
C PRO A 59 6.74 -6.85 -24.49
N SER A 60 5.57 -7.51 -24.44
CA SER A 60 4.53 -7.45 -25.47
C SER A 60 3.34 -6.55 -25.10
N LEU A 61 3.43 -5.82 -23.99
CA LEU A 61 2.37 -4.95 -23.50
C LEU A 61 2.28 -3.66 -24.31
N ASN A 62 1.06 -3.19 -24.58
CA ASN A 62 0.85 -1.83 -25.10
C ASN A 62 1.11 -0.82 -23.99
N VAL A 63 2.28 -0.19 -24.03
CA VAL A 63 2.75 0.82 -23.06
C VAL A 63 1.73 1.94 -22.86
N SER A 64 1.09 2.41 -23.93
CA SER A 64 0.12 3.52 -23.85
C SER A 64 -1.10 3.19 -22.98
N LEU A 65 -1.67 1.99 -23.14
CA LEU A 65 -2.82 1.56 -22.36
C LEU A 65 -2.43 1.24 -20.91
N LEU A 66 -1.28 0.60 -20.70
CA LEU A 66 -0.82 0.28 -19.35
C LEU A 66 -0.54 1.54 -18.52
N LEU A 67 0.08 2.55 -19.13
CA LEU A 67 0.36 3.83 -18.47
C LEU A 67 -0.91 4.64 -18.20
N THR A 68 -1.90 4.59 -19.09
CA THR A 68 -3.20 5.25 -18.81
C THR A 68 -3.91 4.59 -17.64
N LEU A 69 -3.97 3.25 -17.57
CA LEU A 69 -4.53 2.53 -16.44
C LEU A 69 -3.76 2.80 -15.13
N SER A 70 -2.43 2.87 -15.19
CA SER A 70 -1.60 3.11 -14.00
C SER A 70 -1.82 4.51 -13.44
N ILE A 71 -1.78 5.56 -14.26
CA ILE A 71 -2.02 6.95 -13.84
C ILE A 71 -3.45 7.11 -13.31
N LEU A 72 -4.44 6.54 -14.02
CA LEU A 72 -5.85 6.61 -13.61
C LEU A 72 -6.08 5.89 -12.28
N SER A 73 -5.38 4.79 -12.00
CA SER A 73 -5.43 4.12 -10.71
C SER A 73 -4.78 4.93 -9.58
N ILE A 74 -3.68 5.64 -9.84
CA ILE A 74 -3.05 6.54 -8.86
C ILE A 74 -3.99 7.70 -8.56
N MET A 75 -4.63 8.29 -9.57
CA MET A 75 -5.64 9.35 -9.39
C MET A 75 -6.84 8.86 -8.56
N ALA A 76 -7.42 7.72 -8.94
CA ALA A 76 -8.60 7.16 -8.28
C ALA A 76 -8.32 6.78 -6.82
N GLY A 77 -7.16 6.18 -6.54
CA GLY A 77 -6.76 5.85 -5.17
C GLY A 77 -6.48 7.10 -4.32
N SER A 78 -5.78 8.09 -4.87
CA SER A 78 -5.44 9.33 -4.17
C SER A 78 -6.65 10.19 -3.81
N TRP A 79 -7.56 10.43 -4.76
CA TRP A 79 -8.77 11.20 -4.49
C TRP A 79 -9.79 10.39 -3.70
N GLY A 80 -9.89 9.10 -4.01
CA GLY A 80 -10.77 8.18 -3.30
C GLY A 80 -10.53 8.21 -1.80
N GLY A 81 -9.26 8.07 -1.37
CA GLY A 81 -8.87 7.89 0.03
C GLY A 81 -9.11 9.08 0.99
N LEU A 82 -9.32 10.29 0.48
CA LEU A 82 -9.44 11.50 1.32
C LEU A 82 -10.72 11.53 2.16
N ASN A 83 -11.78 10.87 1.69
CA ASN A 83 -13.11 10.98 2.27
C ASN A 83 -13.39 9.93 3.36
N GLN A 84 -12.60 8.87 3.47
CA GLN A 84 -12.93 7.75 4.35
C GLN A 84 -12.31 7.89 5.73
N THR A 85 -13.07 7.42 6.73
CA THR A 85 -12.63 7.25 8.13
C THR A 85 -12.49 5.78 8.52
N GLN A 86 -12.94 4.88 7.64
CA GLN A 86 -12.83 3.44 7.82
C GLN A 86 -11.44 2.98 7.37
N LEU A 87 -10.68 2.39 8.29
CA LEU A 87 -9.27 2.03 8.06
C LEU A 87 -9.12 1.01 6.94
N ARG A 88 -10.08 0.10 6.78
CA ARG A 88 -10.07 -0.90 5.69
C ARG A 88 -10.23 -0.25 4.32
N LYS A 89 -11.09 0.78 4.19
CA LYS A 89 -11.22 1.55 2.94
C LYS A 89 -9.96 2.37 2.66
N ILE A 90 -9.37 2.98 3.68
CA ILE A 90 -8.11 3.73 3.54
C ILE A 90 -6.99 2.80 2.99
N LEU A 91 -6.84 1.60 3.57
CA LEU A 91 -5.89 0.60 3.08
C LEU A 91 -6.24 0.03 1.70
N ALA A 92 -7.53 -0.02 1.35
CA ALA A 92 -7.96 -0.39 0.01
C ALA A 92 -7.55 0.67 -1.03
N TYR A 93 -7.78 1.96 -0.76
CA TYR A 93 -7.35 3.03 -1.67
C TYR A 93 -5.83 3.14 -1.79
N SER A 94 -5.10 2.91 -0.70
CA SER A 94 -3.64 2.80 -0.80
C SER A 94 -3.20 1.65 -1.69
N SER A 95 -3.84 0.47 -1.58
CA SER A 95 -3.58 -0.65 -2.48
C SER A 95 -3.75 -0.30 -3.96
N ILE A 96 -4.80 0.45 -4.31
CA ILE A 96 -5.07 0.86 -5.69
C ILE A 96 -3.93 1.76 -6.21
N THR A 97 -3.45 2.70 -5.39
CA THR A 97 -2.32 3.55 -5.80
C THR A 97 -1.02 2.78 -5.95
N HIS A 98 -0.69 1.87 -5.02
CA HIS A 98 0.50 1.04 -5.11
C HIS A 98 0.46 0.13 -6.35
N MET A 99 -0.70 -0.44 -6.67
CA MET A 99 -0.89 -1.20 -7.90
C MET A 99 -0.64 -0.36 -9.15
N GLY A 100 -1.04 0.92 -9.14
CA GLY A 100 -0.70 1.86 -10.20
C GLY A 100 0.81 2.04 -10.38
N TRP A 101 1.54 2.29 -9.28
CA TRP A 101 3.01 2.40 -9.35
C TRP A 101 3.69 1.12 -9.85
N MET A 102 3.23 -0.05 -9.39
CA MET A 102 3.78 -1.33 -9.83
C MET A 102 3.58 -1.54 -11.34
N MET A 103 2.40 -1.23 -11.85
CA MET A 103 2.05 -1.50 -13.25
C MET A 103 2.65 -0.47 -14.21
N ALA A 104 2.93 0.75 -13.74
CA ALA A 104 3.54 1.79 -14.57
C ALA A 104 4.95 1.42 -15.07
N VAL A 105 5.67 0.58 -14.32
CA VAL A 105 7.11 0.30 -14.52
C VAL A 105 7.35 -1.02 -15.23
N LEU A 106 6.34 -1.89 -15.27
CA LEU A 106 6.37 -3.17 -15.96
C LEU A 106 6.99 -3.15 -17.38
N PRO A 107 6.69 -2.18 -18.27
CA PRO A 107 7.23 -2.23 -19.62
C PRO A 107 8.70 -1.79 -19.70
N TYR A 108 9.23 -1.15 -18.66
CA TYR A 108 10.60 -0.64 -18.62
C TYR A 108 11.55 -1.63 -17.97
N ASN A 109 11.26 -2.02 -16.72
CA ASN A 109 11.96 -3.08 -16.03
C ASN A 109 11.01 -3.80 -15.07
N PRO A 110 10.64 -5.04 -15.38
CA PRO A 110 9.76 -5.83 -14.54
C PRO A 110 10.31 -6.07 -13.11
N ASN A 111 11.63 -6.03 -12.90
CA ASN A 111 12.21 -6.32 -11.59
C ASN A 111 11.85 -5.27 -10.52
N MET A 112 11.74 -3.98 -10.87
CA MET A 112 11.29 -2.97 -9.91
C MET A 112 9.83 -3.12 -9.52
N THR A 113 9.03 -3.76 -10.36
CA THR A 113 7.64 -4.07 -10.04
C THR A 113 7.56 -5.14 -8.94
N ILE A 114 8.45 -6.13 -8.99
CA ILE A 114 8.58 -7.15 -7.95
C ILE A 114 9.10 -6.53 -6.66
N LEU A 115 10.11 -5.65 -6.72
CA LEU A 115 10.63 -4.92 -5.57
C LEU A 115 9.51 -4.11 -4.86
N ASN A 116 8.71 -3.37 -5.63
CA ASN A 116 7.59 -2.63 -5.07
C ASN A 116 6.53 -3.57 -4.47
N LEU A 117 6.24 -4.69 -5.13
CA LEU A 117 5.32 -5.72 -4.62
C LEU A 117 5.77 -6.27 -3.27
N THR A 118 7.04 -6.68 -3.12
CA THR A 118 7.53 -7.30 -1.89
C THR A 118 7.48 -6.31 -0.72
N ILE A 119 7.94 -5.08 -0.94
CA ILE A 119 7.86 -4.01 0.06
C ILE A 119 6.41 -3.70 0.41
N TYR A 120 5.51 -3.61 -0.58
CA TYR A 120 4.09 -3.39 -0.35
C TYR A 120 3.44 -4.50 0.50
N ILE A 121 3.77 -5.78 0.26
CA ILE A 121 3.28 -6.90 1.08
C ILE A 121 3.78 -6.77 2.53
N ILE A 122 5.05 -6.43 2.75
CA ILE A 122 5.59 -6.19 4.10
C ILE A 122 4.85 -5.03 4.80
N LEU A 123 4.62 -3.93 4.10
CA LEU A 123 3.94 -2.76 4.66
C LEU A 123 2.45 -3.02 4.98
N THR A 124 1.75 -3.75 4.12
CA THR A 124 0.33 -4.04 4.35
C THR A 124 0.11 -5.11 5.41
N THR A 125 0.95 -6.16 5.44
CA THR A 125 0.91 -7.18 6.50
C THR A 125 1.11 -6.55 7.87
N THR A 126 2.10 -5.65 8.04
CA THR A 126 2.28 -4.93 9.31
C THR A 126 1.07 -4.06 9.67
N ALA A 127 0.53 -3.29 8.73
CA ALA A 127 -0.64 -2.46 8.98
C ALA A 127 -1.85 -3.30 9.45
N PHE A 128 -2.18 -4.40 8.77
CA PHE A 128 -3.29 -5.27 9.18
C PHE A 128 -3.05 -5.97 10.51
N LEU A 129 -1.82 -6.42 10.79
CA LEU A 129 -1.51 -7.05 12.08
C LEU A 129 -1.59 -6.03 13.24
N LEU A 130 -1.16 -4.78 13.03
CA LEU A 130 -1.33 -3.70 14.02
C LEU A 130 -2.81 -3.36 14.24
N LEU A 131 -3.64 -3.37 13.18
CA LEU A 131 -5.09 -3.23 13.30
C LEU A 131 -5.71 -4.41 14.07
N ASN A 132 -5.23 -5.63 13.82
CA ASN A 132 -5.66 -6.81 14.55
C ASN A 132 -5.30 -6.72 16.04
N LEU A 133 -4.10 -6.26 16.40
CA LEU A 133 -3.71 -6.04 17.80
C LEU A 133 -4.69 -5.12 18.52
N ASN A 134 -5.03 -3.98 17.90
CA ASN A 134 -5.95 -3.00 18.47
C ASN A 134 -7.43 -3.37 18.33
N SER A 135 -7.79 -4.31 17.44
CA SER A 135 -9.20 -4.59 17.06
C SER A 135 -9.97 -3.32 16.71
N SER A 136 -9.30 -2.37 16.06
CA SER A 136 -9.84 -1.07 15.68
C SER A 136 -9.99 -1.01 14.16
N THR A 137 -11.18 -0.64 13.70
CA THR A 137 -11.48 -0.59 12.25
C THR A 137 -11.78 0.81 11.76
N THR A 138 -11.92 1.78 12.67
CA THR A 138 -12.18 3.19 12.40
C THR A 138 -11.10 4.06 13.03
N THR A 139 -10.89 5.27 12.51
CA THR A 139 -9.94 6.24 13.07
C THR A 139 -10.18 6.53 14.56
N LEU A 140 -11.45 6.66 14.98
CA LEU A 140 -11.82 6.92 16.37
C LEU A 140 -11.56 5.71 17.30
N LEU A 141 -11.63 4.48 16.77
CA LEU A 141 -11.18 3.31 17.52
C LEU A 141 -9.65 3.18 17.53
N LEU A 142 -8.97 3.73 16.53
CA LEU A 142 -7.51 3.73 16.47
C LEU A 142 -6.89 4.73 17.45
N SER A 143 -7.59 5.81 17.79
CA SER A 143 -7.15 6.76 18.83
C SER A 143 -7.04 6.14 20.22
N ARG A 144 -7.63 4.94 20.44
CA ARG A 144 -7.50 4.19 21.70
C ARG A 144 -6.09 3.67 21.98
N THR A 145 -5.21 3.72 20.99
CA THR A 145 -3.84 3.18 21.03
C THR A 145 -3.02 3.75 22.16
N TRP A 146 -3.03 5.07 22.36
CA TRP A 146 -2.26 5.69 23.44
C TRP A 146 -2.70 5.20 24.84
N ASN A 147 -3.96 4.84 25.03
CA ASN A 147 -4.44 4.37 26.34
C ASN A 147 -4.23 2.88 26.58
N LYS A 148 -4.42 2.03 25.56
CA LYS A 148 -4.33 0.57 25.72
C LYS A 148 -2.89 0.06 25.55
N LEU A 149 -2.16 0.64 24.60
CA LEU A 149 -0.85 0.19 24.13
C LEU A 149 0.04 1.41 23.92
N THR A 150 0.32 2.14 25.01
CA THR A 150 1.17 3.34 25.02
C THR A 150 2.48 3.13 24.26
N TRP A 151 3.16 2.02 24.49
CA TRP A 151 4.45 1.68 23.86
C TRP A 151 4.35 1.40 22.35
N LEU A 152 3.18 1.03 21.84
CA LEU A 152 2.98 0.74 20.41
C LEU A 152 2.45 1.96 19.62
N THR A 153 2.29 3.11 20.28
CA THR A 153 1.83 4.36 19.63
C THR A 153 2.65 4.79 18.41
N PRO A 154 3.99 4.70 18.35
CA PRO A 154 4.74 5.13 17.16
C PRO A 154 4.61 4.16 15.98
N LEU A 155 4.24 2.90 16.22
CA LEU A 155 4.31 1.85 15.21
C LEU A 155 3.30 2.06 14.08
N ILE A 156 2.03 2.35 14.41
CA ILE A 156 0.99 2.59 13.40
C ILE A 156 1.33 3.79 12.50
N PRO A 157 1.63 4.99 13.04
CA PRO A 157 2.10 6.12 12.24
C PRO A 157 3.31 5.79 11.37
N SER A 158 4.33 5.11 11.92
CA SER A 158 5.55 4.81 11.17
C SER A 158 5.27 3.96 9.92
N THR A 159 4.41 2.94 10.04
CA THR A 159 4.00 2.09 8.90
C THR A 159 3.17 2.85 7.85
N LEU A 160 2.35 3.82 8.28
CA LEU A 160 1.57 4.66 7.36
C LEU A 160 2.46 5.67 6.62
N LEU A 161 3.44 6.24 7.31
CA LEU A 161 4.44 7.12 6.69
C LEU A 161 5.33 6.34 5.72
N SER A 162 5.68 5.09 6.03
CA SER A 162 6.42 4.24 5.09
C SER A 162 5.55 3.88 3.87
N LEU A 163 4.25 3.61 4.02
CA LEU A 163 3.32 3.48 2.88
C LEU A 163 3.24 4.77 2.05
N GLY A 164 3.32 5.93 2.70
CA GLY A 164 3.45 7.24 2.04
C GLY A 164 4.76 7.40 1.25
N GLY A 165 5.79 6.62 1.58
CA GLY A 165 7.10 6.66 0.94
C GLY A 165 7.95 7.87 1.35
N LEU A 166 7.94 8.23 2.64
CA LEU A 166 8.83 9.27 3.14
C LEU A 166 10.30 8.83 3.13
N PRO A 167 11.25 9.74 2.82
CA PRO A 167 12.65 9.43 2.56
C PRO A 167 13.39 8.65 3.65
N PRO A 168 13.16 8.83 4.98
CA PRO A 168 13.86 8.03 5.98
C PRO A 168 13.34 6.59 6.10
N LEU A 169 12.25 6.23 5.42
CA LEU A 169 11.55 4.96 5.59
C LEU A 169 11.64 4.08 4.33
N THR A 170 11.29 2.80 4.47
CA THR A 170 11.59 1.79 3.44
C THR A 170 10.72 1.92 2.20
N GLY A 171 9.48 2.38 2.34
CA GLY A 171 8.60 2.60 1.19
C GLY A 171 9.01 3.76 0.28
N PHE A 172 10.04 4.53 0.63
CA PHE A 172 10.67 5.47 -0.31
C PHE A 172 11.49 4.76 -1.39
N LEU A 173 12.19 3.68 -1.01
CA LEU A 173 13.07 2.91 -1.89
C LEU A 173 12.41 2.50 -3.22
N PRO A 174 11.22 1.86 -3.26
CA PRO A 174 10.63 1.44 -4.51
C PRO A 174 10.21 2.64 -5.37
N LYS A 175 9.69 3.72 -4.79
CA LYS A 175 9.32 4.91 -5.55
C LYS A 175 10.54 5.58 -6.18
N TRP A 176 11.64 5.65 -5.44
CA TRP A 176 12.89 6.21 -5.93
C TRP A 176 13.49 5.38 -7.08
N ALA A 177 13.58 4.05 -6.92
CA ALA A 177 14.08 3.15 -7.95
C ALA A 177 13.21 3.22 -9.23
N ILE A 178 11.89 3.29 -9.07
CA ILE A 178 10.96 3.47 -10.18
C ILE A 178 11.23 4.77 -10.95
N ILE A 179 11.39 5.89 -10.25
CA ILE A 179 11.67 7.19 -10.88
C ILE A 179 12.98 7.12 -11.69
N GLU A 180 14.00 6.47 -11.15
CA GLU A 180 15.29 6.29 -11.83
C GLU A 180 15.15 5.51 -13.16
N GLU A 181 14.29 4.50 -13.21
CA GLU A 181 14.07 3.75 -14.45
C GLU A 181 13.26 4.52 -15.49
N PHE A 182 12.31 5.35 -15.06
CA PHE A 182 11.62 6.27 -15.96
C PHE A 182 12.58 7.31 -16.55
N THR A 183 13.49 7.85 -15.73
CA THR A 183 14.47 8.85 -16.21
C THR A 183 15.50 8.23 -17.16
N LYS A 184 15.95 6.99 -16.91
CA LYS A 184 16.79 6.22 -17.85
C LYS A 184 16.14 6.04 -19.22
N ASN A 185 14.81 5.97 -19.27
CA ASN A 185 14.03 5.85 -20.50
C ASN A 185 13.49 7.20 -21.02
N ASN A 186 14.11 8.32 -20.63
CA ASN A 186 13.81 9.69 -21.08
C ASN A 186 12.38 10.21 -20.80
N SER A 187 11.58 9.52 -19.97
CA SER A 187 10.20 9.92 -19.66
C SER A 187 10.12 10.62 -18.32
N LEU A 188 10.33 11.94 -18.30
CA LEU A 188 10.28 12.75 -17.08
C LEU A 188 8.86 13.18 -16.68
N ILE A 189 7.94 13.26 -17.64
CA ILE A 189 6.59 13.80 -17.43
C ILE A 189 5.72 12.85 -16.58
N ILE A 190 5.76 11.56 -16.87
CA ILE A 190 4.97 10.56 -16.16
C ILE A 190 5.35 10.43 -14.67
N PRO A 191 6.63 10.25 -14.29
CA PRO A 191 7.01 10.11 -12.88
C PRO A 191 6.71 11.39 -12.08
N THR A 192 6.80 12.58 -12.69
CA THR A 192 6.44 13.84 -12.00
C THR A 192 4.93 13.94 -11.74
N ILE A 193 4.08 13.54 -12.69
CA ILE A 193 2.63 13.44 -12.49
C ILE A 193 2.31 12.42 -11.38
N MET A 194 2.91 11.22 -11.44
CA MET A 194 2.68 10.18 -10.43
C MET A 194 3.11 10.64 -9.03
N ALA A 195 4.30 11.24 -8.90
CA ALA A 195 4.85 11.71 -7.63
C ALA A 195 3.96 12.79 -7.00
N THR A 196 3.54 13.80 -7.78
CA THR A 196 2.69 14.89 -7.29
C THR A 196 1.31 14.38 -6.82
N ILE A 197 0.68 13.47 -7.56
CA ILE A 197 -0.62 12.89 -7.15
C ILE A 197 -0.50 12.06 -5.87
N THR A 198 0.64 11.39 -5.62
CA THR A 198 0.82 10.63 -4.37
C THR A 198 0.98 11.48 -3.11
N LEU A 199 1.23 12.78 -3.23
CA LEU A 199 1.24 13.67 -2.06
C LEU A 199 -0.14 13.74 -1.40
N LEU A 200 -1.22 13.57 -2.18
CA LEU A 200 -2.58 13.47 -1.64
C LEU A 200 -2.77 12.22 -0.78
N ASN A 201 -2.14 11.10 -1.16
CA ASN A 201 -2.14 9.90 -0.31
C ASN A 201 -1.47 10.17 1.03
N LEU A 202 -0.32 10.82 0.98
CA LEU A 202 0.45 11.15 2.17
C LEU A 202 -0.33 12.07 3.10
N TYR A 203 -1.08 13.03 2.56
CA TYR A 203 -1.92 13.93 3.34
C TYR A 203 -3.00 13.19 4.17
N PHE A 204 -3.71 12.21 3.60
CA PHE A 204 -4.70 11.49 4.41
C PHE A 204 -4.04 10.60 5.47
N TYR A 205 -2.82 10.11 5.25
CA TYR A 205 -2.05 9.45 6.31
C TYR A 205 -1.71 10.42 7.44
N LEU A 206 -1.28 11.65 7.14
CA LEU A 206 -1.04 12.67 8.16
C LEU A 206 -2.30 12.96 9.00
N ARG A 207 -3.46 13.07 8.36
CA ARG A 207 -4.75 13.24 9.06
C ARG A 207 -5.02 12.09 10.04
N LEU A 208 -4.74 10.85 9.63
CA LEU A 208 -4.88 9.66 10.48
C LEU A 208 -3.88 9.69 11.64
N ILE A 209 -2.64 10.06 11.39
CA ILE A 209 -1.59 10.17 12.40
C ILE A 209 -1.95 11.22 13.47
N TYR A 210 -2.49 12.37 13.06
CA TYR A 210 -2.98 13.37 14.00
C TYR A 210 -4.08 12.83 14.89
N SER A 211 -5.00 12.02 14.36
CA SER A 211 -6.06 11.40 15.17
C SER A 211 -5.59 10.29 16.14
N THR A 212 -4.31 9.90 16.12
CA THR A 212 -3.82 8.72 16.86
C THR A 212 -2.69 9.02 17.82
N SER A 213 -1.47 9.27 17.31
CA SER A 213 -0.27 9.34 18.15
C SER A 213 0.12 10.76 18.54
N ILE A 214 -0.08 11.73 17.63
CA ILE A 214 0.39 13.11 17.85
C ILE A 214 -0.56 13.87 18.78
N THR A 215 -1.87 13.63 18.69
CA THR A 215 -2.86 14.30 19.55
C THR A 215 -3.60 13.30 20.43
N LEU A 216 -3.92 13.71 21.64
CA LEU A 216 -4.74 12.95 22.58
C LEU A 216 -6.22 13.32 22.34
N LEU A 217 -7.08 12.31 22.17
CA LEU A 217 -8.52 12.49 21.98
C LEU A 217 -9.32 12.11 23.22
N PRO A 218 -10.47 12.74 23.52
CA PRO A 218 -11.29 12.35 24.66
C PRO A 218 -11.83 10.91 24.52
N MET A 219 -11.92 10.19 25.65
CA MET A 219 -12.32 8.77 25.67
C MET A 219 -13.25 8.45 26.85
N SER A 220 -14.00 7.35 26.74
CA SER A 220 -14.90 6.88 27.79
C SER A 220 -14.18 6.12 28.90
N ASN A 221 -14.74 6.15 30.12
CA ASN A 221 -14.20 5.47 31.30
C ASN A 221 -14.04 3.95 31.11
N ASN A 222 -14.84 3.32 30.24
CA ASN A 222 -14.77 1.88 29.97
C ASN A 222 -13.40 1.43 29.43
N VAL A 223 -12.59 2.36 28.88
CA VAL A 223 -11.23 2.05 28.44
C VAL A 223 -10.32 1.67 29.62
N LYS A 224 -10.56 2.23 30.82
CA LYS A 224 -9.76 1.95 32.03
C LYS A 224 -9.81 0.49 32.44
N MET A 225 -10.94 -0.20 32.21
CA MET A 225 -11.05 -1.64 32.46
C MET A 225 -10.05 -2.45 31.62
N LYS A 226 -9.74 -1.99 30.40
CA LYS A 226 -8.82 -2.68 29.50
C LYS A 226 -7.35 -2.54 29.90
N TRP A 227 -7.02 -1.66 30.85
CA TRP A 227 -5.66 -1.51 31.37
C TRP A 227 -5.23 -2.69 32.24
N GLN A 228 -6.19 -3.38 32.86
CA GLN A 228 -5.93 -4.52 33.73
C GLN A 228 -5.57 -5.78 32.95
N PHE A 229 -5.95 -5.85 31.67
CA PHE A 229 -5.76 -7.05 30.84
C PHE A 229 -4.71 -6.82 29.76
N GLU A 230 -3.76 -7.74 29.67
CA GLU A 230 -2.77 -7.76 28.60
C GLU A 230 -3.33 -8.35 27.29
N HIS A 231 -2.60 -8.12 26.21
CA HIS A 231 -2.98 -8.64 24.89
C HIS A 231 -2.50 -10.08 24.70
N THR A 232 -3.43 -10.97 24.37
CA THR A 232 -3.15 -12.40 24.07
C THR A 232 -3.30 -12.74 22.59
N LYS A 233 -3.40 -11.73 21.71
CA LYS A 233 -3.64 -11.96 20.27
C LYS A 233 -2.40 -12.56 19.60
N PRO A 234 -2.56 -13.60 18.76
CA PRO A 234 -1.43 -14.18 18.05
C PRO A 234 -0.96 -13.24 16.96
N THR A 235 0.29 -12.78 17.05
CA THR A 235 0.95 -12.02 15.99
C THR A 235 2.37 -12.53 15.76
N PRO A 236 2.51 -13.73 15.17
CA PRO A 236 3.84 -14.21 14.78
C PRO A 236 4.44 -13.23 13.75
N PHE A 237 5.76 -13.02 13.83
CA PHE A 237 6.55 -12.18 12.91
C PHE A 237 6.23 -10.66 12.88
N LEU A 238 5.30 -10.15 13.68
CA LEU A 238 5.02 -8.70 13.69
C LEU A 238 6.26 -7.84 14.04
N PRO A 239 7.08 -8.17 15.05
CA PRO A 239 8.28 -7.39 15.37
C PRO A 239 9.30 -7.37 14.23
N THR A 240 9.54 -8.52 13.59
CA THR A 240 10.47 -8.62 12.47
C THR A 240 9.99 -7.83 11.26
N LEU A 241 8.68 -7.88 10.97
CA LEU A 241 8.11 -7.09 9.88
C LEU A 241 8.22 -5.59 10.16
N ILE A 242 7.99 -5.14 11.40
CA ILE A 242 8.17 -3.73 11.80
C ILE A 242 9.61 -3.28 11.54
N ALA A 243 10.60 -4.07 11.95
CA ALA A 243 12.00 -3.74 11.68
C ALA A 243 12.25 -3.55 10.17
N LEU A 244 11.66 -4.40 9.32
CA LEU A 244 11.73 -4.31 7.86
C LEU A 244 10.94 -3.12 7.26
N THR A 245 9.98 -2.53 7.97
CA THR A 245 9.24 -1.34 7.48
C THR A 245 10.01 -0.02 7.63
N THR A 246 11.04 0.02 8.47
CA THR A 246 11.75 1.27 8.79
C THR A 246 13.26 1.15 8.54
N LEU A 247 13.91 0.10 9.05
CA LEU A 247 15.37 0.00 9.10
C LEU A 247 16.01 -0.56 7.82
N LEU A 248 15.23 -0.91 6.81
CA LEU A 248 15.72 -1.58 5.59
C LEU A 248 16.30 -0.61 4.55
N LEU A 249 16.06 0.71 4.67
CA LEU A 249 16.52 1.70 3.70
C LEU A 249 18.04 1.73 3.47
N PRO A 250 18.92 1.67 4.50
CA PRO A 250 20.38 1.67 4.30
C PRO A 250 20.91 0.46 3.53
N ILE A 251 20.11 -0.59 3.39
CA ILE A 251 20.46 -1.86 2.73
C ILE A 251 19.92 -1.86 1.28
N SER A 252 19.70 -0.67 0.69
CA SER A 252 19.08 -0.53 -0.63
C SER A 252 19.80 -1.26 -1.77
N PRO A 253 21.15 -1.27 -1.87
CA PRO A 253 21.81 -1.97 -2.97
C PRO A 253 21.59 -3.48 -2.89
N PHE A 254 21.58 -4.04 -1.67
CA PHE A 254 21.29 -5.46 -1.46
C PHE A 254 19.85 -5.78 -1.88
N MET A 255 18.87 -4.95 -1.50
CA MET A 255 17.46 -5.15 -1.85
C MET A 255 17.21 -5.19 -3.36
N LEU A 256 17.92 -4.37 -4.13
CA LEU A 256 17.81 -4.34 -5.58
C LEU A 256 18.35 -5.61 -6.24
N MET A 257 19.29 -6.31 -5.59
CA MET A 257 19.98 -7.49 -6.11
C MET A 257 19.42 -8.82 -5.60
N ILE A 258 18.38 -8.82 -4.76
CA ILE A 258 17.71 -10.05 -4.29
C ILE A 258 17.02 -10.79 -5.46
N LEU A 259 16.70 -10.07 -6.53
CA LEU A 259 16.13 -10.56 -7.79
C LEU A 259 17.21 -10.62 -8.86
#